data_AF-A0A9Q0VML5-F1
#
_entry.id   AF-A0A9Q0VML5-F1
#
_cell.length_a   1.000
_cell.length_b   1.000
_cell.length_c   1.000
_cell.angle_alpha   90.00
_cell.angle_beta   90.00
_cell.angle_gamma   90.00
#
_symmetry.space_group_name_H-M   'P 1'
#
loop_
_entity.id
_entity.type
_entity.pdbx_description
1 polymer ?
#
loop_
_entity_poly.entity_id
_entity_poly.type
_entity_poly.pdbx_seq_one_letter_code
_entity_poly.pdbx_strand_id
1 'polypeptide(L)'
;MEGNLHHQHHHQHQLQQYQLQQQQQQQHISVNVEASDKFPQWSIQETKEFLMIRAELDPTFMEKKRNKVLWEVISNKMKEKGYNRSAEQCKCKWKNLFTRYKGCETIEPEAMRQQFPFYNELQTIFTSRMQRMLRAEAEGAAATGLKKKAVKLSSDDEDENEEIIEGEKGGIRKKLKKSKTTGGTSGSGNINSLKECLEDFTKQQMQMEMQWREVFEARENERMMREMEWRRTMNKLENDRIVMERRWREREEQRRVREEARAERRDALITALLNKLRREEI
;
A
#
# COMPACT_ATOMS: atom_id res chain seq x y z
N MET A 1 -17.21 28.41 -47.42
CA MET A 1 -16.18 27.75 -46.61
C MET A 1 -16.20 28.28 -45.17
N GLU A 2 -17.38 28.32 -44.51
CA GLU A 2 -17.54 29.03 -43.23
C GLU A 2 -18.05 28.12 -42.08
N GLY A 3 -18.54 26.93 -42.39
CA GLY A 3 -19.02 25.97 -41.38
C GLY A 3 -17.91 25.24 -40.61
N ASN A 4 -16.69 25.19 -41.17
CA ASN A 4 -15.59 24.42 -40.57
C ASN A 4 -14.87 25.17 -39.43
N LEU A 5 -14.87 26.52 -39.46
CA LEU A 5 -14.26 27.35 -38.41
C LEU A 5 -15.11 27.35 -37.12
N HIS A 6 -16.44 27.34 -37.26
CA HIS A 6 -17.36 27.31 -36.12
C HIS A 6 -17.27 26.00 -35.30
N HIS A 7 -17.11 24.87 -35.99
CA HIS A 7 -16.92 23.57 -35.32
C HIS A 7 -15.59 23.50 -34.56
N GLN A 8 -14.53 24.07 -35.14
CA GLN A 8 -13.21 24.11 -34.49
C GLN A 8 -13.21 25.00 -33.24
N HIS A 9 -13.84 26.17 -33.30
CA HIS A 9 -14.01 27.06 -32.14
C HIS A 9 -14.84 26.42 -31.04
N HIS A 10 -15.91 25.69 -31.40
CA HIS A 10 -16.75 25.01 -30.41
C HIS A 10 -15.99 23.89 -29.70
N HIS A 11 -15.21 23.10 -30.45
CA HIS A 11 -14.40 22.04 -29.88
C HIS A 11 -13.29 22.59 -28.96
N GLN A 12 -12.63 23.68 -29.36
CA GLN A 12 -11.61 24.33 -28.54
C GLN A 12 -12.20 24.89 -27.23
N HIS A 13 -13.38 25.52 -27.30
CA HIS A 13 -14.08 26.01 -26.12
C HIS A 13 -14.51 24.87 -25.19
N GLN A 14 -14.93 23.72 -25.73
CA GLN A 14 -15.31 22.55 -24.94
C GLN A 14 -14.10 21.92 -24.23
N LEU A 15 -12.93 21.88 -24.87
CA LEU A 15 -11.67 21.42 -24.24
C LEU A 15 -11.20 22.36 -23.13
N GLN A 16 -11.35 23.67 -23.32
CA GLN A 16 -10.98 24.67 -22.31
C GLN A 16 -11.92 24.61 -21.09
N GLN A 17 -13.22 24.42 -21.32
CA GLN A 17 -14.21 24.16 -20.26
C GLN A 17 -13.88 22.87 -19.49
N TYR A 18 -13.46 21.80 -20.17
CA TYR A 18 -13.06 20.55 -19.53
C TYR A 18 -11.80 20.70 -18.67
N GLN A 19 -10.81 21.48 -19.11
CA GLN A 19 -9.62 21.79 -18.31
C GLN A 19 -9.95 22.64 -17.07
N LEU A 20 -10.82 23.65 -17.22
CA LEU A 20 -11.30 24.45 -16.09
C LEU A 20 -12.11 23.61 -15.09
N GLN A 21 -12.90 22.65 -15.57
CA GLN A 21 -13.63 21.72 -14.72
C GLN A 21 -12.69 20.77 -13.96
N GLN A 22 -11.63 20.24 -14.59
CA GLN A 22 -10.61 19.45 -13.90
C GLN A 22 -9.84 20.27 -12.85
N GLN A 23 -9.56 21.55 -13.13
CA GLN A 23 -8.89 22.44 -12.17
C GLN A 23 -9.80 22.78 -10.98
N GLN A 24 -11.10 23.00 -11.21
CA GLN A 24 -12.08 23.19 -10.13
C GLN A 24 -12.33 21.90 -9.34
N GLN A 25 -12.27 20.72 -9.95
CA GLN A 25 -12.43 19.44 -9.24
C GLN A 25 -11.23 19.16 -8.31
N GLN A 26 -10.02 19.60 -8.68
CA GLN A 26 -8.85 19.60 -7.78
C GLN A 26 -9.01 20.57 -6.60
N GLN A 27 -9.67 21.72 -6.80
CA GLN A 27 -9.96 22.69 -5.74
C GLN A 27 -11.15 22.27 -4.84
N HIS A 28 -12.17 21.60 -5.37
CA HIS A 28 -13.34 21.16 -4.59
C HIS A 28 -13.04 19.92 -3.70
N ILE A 29 -11.92 19.22 -3.94
CA ILE A 29 -11.41 18.21 -2.99
C ILE A 29 -10.79 18.88 -1.75
N SER A 30 -10.40 20.16 -1.83
CA SER A 30 -9.69 20.86 -0.74
C SER A 30 -10.58 21.73 0.16
N VAL A 31 -11.83 21.99 -0.20
CA VAL A 31 -12.73 22.86 0.57
C VAL A 31 -14.15 22.29 0.64
N ASN A 32 -14.35 21.18 1.36
CA ASN A 32 -15.59 20.96 2.10
C ASN A 32 -15.47 19.79 3.09
N VAL A 33 -15.18 20.06 4.37
CA VAL A 33 -15.64 19.20 5.48
C VAL A 33 -15.98 20.12 6.65
N GLU A 34 -17.26 20.46 6.77
CA GLU A 34 -17.82 21.02 8.00
C GLU A 34 -17.64 20.04 9.17
N ALA A 35 -17.38 20.64 10.33
CA ALA A 35 -16.97 20.01 11.56
C ALA A 35 -17.99 19.01 12.11
N SER A 36 -17.55 17.77 12.36
CA SER A 36 -17.76 17.05 13.62
C SER A 36 -17.12 15.66 13.56
N ASP A 37 -16.17 15.44 14.46
CA ASP A 37 -15.78 14.12 14.98
C ASP A 37 -15.17 13.06 14.03
N LYS A 38 -14.40 13.50 13.04
CA LYS A 38 -13.48 12.60 12.30
C LYS A 38 -12.11 13.25 12.24
N PHE A 39 -11.11 12.55 12.79
CA PHE A 39 -9.72 12.99 12.84
C PHE A 39 -9.28 13.72 11.56
N PRO A 40 -8.57 14.86 11.65
CA PRO A 40 -8.22 15.67 10.50
C PRO A 40 -7.48 14.85 9.43
N GLN A 41 -7.86 14.99 8.16
CA GLN A 41 -7.11 14.42 7.04
C GLN A 41 -5.70 15.03 7.03
N TRP A 42 -4.67 14.20 6.78
CA TRP A 42 -3.29 14.68 6.72
C TRP A 42 -3.10 15.62 5.53
N SER A 43 -2.71 16.87 5.80
CA SER A 43 -2.41 17.82 4.72
C SER A 43 -1.09 17.47 4.02
N ILE A 44 -0.86 18.03 2.84
CA ILE A 44 0.40 17.85 2.11
C ILE A 44 1.56 18.43 2.93
N GLN A 45 1.41 19.64 3.44
CA GLN A 45 2.44 20.29 4.25
C GLN A 45 2.72 19.52 5.54
N GLU A 46 1.67 19.08 6.22
CA GLU A 46 1.79 18.25 7.43
C GLU A 46 2.56 16.95 7.14
N THR A 47 2.25 16.29 6.02
CA THR A 47 2.94 15.05 5.63
C THR A 47 4.40 15.31 5.28
N LYS A 48 4.73 16.47 4.68
CA LYS A 48 6.12 16.86 4.40
C LYS A 48 6.91 17.10 5.69
N GLU A 49 6.36 17.86 6.65
CA GLU A 49 7.00 18.05 7.96
C GLU A 49 7.25 16.71 8.67
N PHE A 50 6.26 15.82 8.63
CA PHE A 50 6.39 14.47 9.17
C PHE A 50 7.55 13.69 8.53
N LEU A 51 7.66 13.70 7.20
CA LEU A 51 8.72 13.01 6.48
C LEU A 51 10.10 13.61 6.78
N MET A 52 10.20 14.93 6.93
CA MET A 52 11.45 15.58 7.34
C MET A 52 11.89 15.13 8.74
N ILE A 53 10.98 15.15 9.73
CA ILE A 53 11.27 14.67 11.09
C ILE A 53 11.69 13.19 11.05
N ARG A 54 11.00 12.37 10.25
CA ARG A 54 11.31 10.95 10.12
C ARG A 54 12.66 10.70 9.43
N ALA A 55 13.06 11.54 8.48
CA ALA A 55 14.36 11.50 7.82
C ALA A 55 15.49 11.83 8.79
N GLU A 56 15.30 12.85 9.63
CA GLU A 56 16.24 13.27 10.67
C GLU A 56 16.49 12.14 11.68
N LEU A 57 15.42 11.48 12.13
CA LEU A 57 15.49 10.39 13.11
C LEU A 57 15.87 9.04 12.50
N ASP A 58 15.95 8.93 11.17
CA ASP A 58 16.18 7.65 10.47
C ASP A 58 17.40 6.86 10.97
N PRO A 59 18.57 7.46 11.27
CA PRO A 59 19.70 6.73 11.83
C PRO A 59 19.35 6.03 13.15
N THR A 60 18.66 6.73 14.06
CA THR A 60 18.29 6.19 15.37
C THR A 60 17.25 5.07 15.26
N PHE A 61 16.36 5.15 14.26
CA PHE A 61 15.43 4.06 13.92
C PHE A 61 16.14 2.80 13.45
N MET A 62 17.33 2.91 12.85
CA MET A 62 18.12 1.77 12.37
C MET A 62 19.02 1.16 13.46
N GLU A 63 19.38 1.94 14.48
CA GLU A 63 20.22 1.48 15.60
C GLU A 63 19.44 0.70 16.65
N LYS A 64 18.19 1.10 16.93
CA LYS A 64 17.39 0.54 18.03
C LYS A 64 16.41 -0.52 17.53
N LYS A 65 16.28 -1.61 18.29
CA LYS A 65 15.29 -2.68 18.01
C LYS A 65 13.86 -2.32 18.43
N ARG A 66 13.69 -1.41 19.40
CA ARG A 66 12.38 -0.95 19.87
C ARG A 66 12.23 0.55 19.62
N ASN A 67 11.20 0.91 18.86
CA ASN A 67 11.03 2.26 18.33
C ASN A 67 9.84 3.03 18.94
N LYS A 68 9.15 2.48 19.95
CA LYS A 68 8.00 3.12 20.61
C LYS A 68 8.28 4.58 21.02
N VAL A 69 9.39 4.80 21.73
CA VAL A 69 9.81 6.13 22.17
C VAL A 69 10.12 7.06 20.99
N LEU A 70 10.64 6.53 19.87
CA LEU A 70 10.91 7.36 18.69
C LEU A 70 9.61 7.84 18.03
N TRP A 71 8.54 7.06 18.08
CA TRP A 71 7.23 7.50 17.61
C TRP A 71 6.63 8.59 18.50
N GLU A 72 6.86 8.54 19.82
CA GLU A 72 6.51 9.62 20.75
C GLU A 72 7.31 10.89 20.46
N VAL A 73 8.61 10.76 20.18
CA VAL A 73 9.46 11.90 19.77
C VAL A 73 8.95 12.54 18.47
N ILE A 74 8.58 11.73 17.47
CA ILE A 74 7.97 12.27 16.24
C ILE A 74 6.67 13.00 16.54
N SER A 75 5.79 12.41 17.35
CA SER A 75 4.52 13.02 17.76
C SER A 75 4.72 14.38 18.44
N ASN A 76 5.71 14.49 19.33
CA ASN A 76 6.04 15.75 20.00
C ASN A 76 6.59 16.79 19.02
N LYS A 77 7.52 16.41 18.13
CA LYS A 77 8.03 17.31 17.07
C LYS A 77 6.92 17.78 16.12
N MET A 78 5.96 16.92 15.79
CA MET A 78 4.78 17.30 15.00
C MET A 78 3.91 18.32 15.75
N LYS A 79 3.72 18.13 17.06
CA LYS A 79 2.98 19.07 17.92
C LYS A 79 3.66 20.44 18.01
N GLU A 80 4.99 20.48 18.10
CA GLU A 80 5.77 21.73 18.05
C GLU A 80 5.58 22.49 16.73
N LYS A 81 5.35 21.76 15.63
CA LYS A 81 5.02 22.32 14.31
C LYS A 81 3.54 22.71 14.16
N GLY A 82 2.74 22.56 15.21
CA GLY A 82 1.30 22.87 15.21
C GLY A 82 0.40 21.72 14.75
N TYR A 83 0.94 20.51 14.57
CA TYR A 83 0.19 19.34 14.12
C TYR A 83 -0.01 18.33 15.25
N ASN A 84 -1.24 18.25 15.76
CA ASN A 84 -1.57 17.35 16.87
C ASN A 84 -1.84 15.92 16.38
N ARG A 85 -0.77 15.12 16.25
CA ARG A 85 -0.83 13.70 15.89
C ARG A 85 -0.22 12.84 16.98
N SER A 86 -0.91 11.79 17.40
CA SER A 86 -0.39 10.80 18.35
C SER A 86 0.72 9.95 17.73
N ALA A 87 1.54 9.33 18.58
CA ALA A 87 2.59 8.40 18.16
C ALA A 87 2.06 7.27 17.25
N GLU A 88 0.89 6.72 17.59
CA GLU A 88 0.26 5.65 16.81
C GLU A 88 -0.21 6.13 15.43
N GLN A 89 -0.76 7.35 15.35
CA GLN A 89 -1.13 7.95 14.06
C GLN A 89 0.10 8.21 13.18
N CYS A 90 1.20 8.66 13.77
CA CYS A 90 2.48 8.83 13.08
C CYS A 90 3.02 7.50 12.54
N LYS A 91 2.98 6.43 13.35
CA LYS A 91 3.38 5.08 12.93
C LYS A 91 2.51 4.57 11.78
N CYS A 92 1.19 4.66 11.92
CA CYS A 92 0.24 4.29 10.88
C CYS A 92 0.45 5.09 9.58
N LYS A 93 0.72 6.40 9.69
CA LYS A 93 1.00 7.27 8.54
C LYS A 93 2.27 6.83 7.82
N TRP A 94 3.34 6.53 8.55
CA TRP A 94 4.57 5.98 7.97
C TRP A 94 4.33 4.68 7.22
N LYS A 95 3.62 3.72 7.85
CA LYS A 95 3.29 2.44 7.21
C LYS A 95 2.56 2.64 5.89
N ASN A 96 1.53 3.48 5.88
CA ASN A 96 0.77 3.80 4.67
C ASN A 96 1.63 4.44 3.57
N LEU A 97 2.49 5.40 3.92
CA LEU A 97 3.39 6.07 2.98
C LEU A 97 4.42 5.08 2.40
N PHE A 98 4.99 4.23 3.24
CA PHE A 98 5.95 3.22 2.83
C PHE A 98 5.32 2.17 1.91
N THR A 99 4.14 1.65 2.26
CA THR A 99 3.41 0.70 1.41
C THR A 99 3.13 1.28 0.03
N ARG A 100 2.70 2.55 -0.05
CA ARG A 100 2.48 3.23 -1.34
C ARG A 100 3.77 3.40 -2.13
N TYR A 101 4.85 3.81 -1.46
CA TYR A 101 6.17 3.93 -2.08
C TYR A 101 6.65 2.60 -2.68
N LYS A 102 6.54 1.49 -1.94
CA LYS A 102 6.89 0.15 -2.45
C LYS A 102 5.97 -0.29 -3.61
N GLY A 103 4.70 0.09 -3.60
CA GLY A 103 3.78 -0.15 -4.72
C GLY A 103 4.15 0.64 -5.98
N CYS A 104 4.72 1.84 -5.84
CA CYS A 104 5.28 2.58 -6.98
C CYS A 104 6.55 1.93 -7.53
N GLU A 105 7.29 1.18 -6.70
CA GLU A 105 8.56 0.55 -7.10
C GLU A 105 8.38 -0.52 -8.21
N THR A 106 7.16 -1.00 -8.43
CA THR A 106 6.83 -2.02 -9.44
C THR A 106 6.23 -1.45 -10.74
N ILE A 107 6.09 -0.13 -10.87
CA ILE A 107 5.41 0.53 -12.01
C ILE A 107 6.44 1.00 -13.04
N GLU A 108 6.38 0.53 -14.29
CA GLU A 108 7.52 0.63 -15.22
C GLU A 108 7.78 2.00 -15.90
N PRO A 109 6.87 3.00 -15.90
CA PRO A 109 7.31 4.37 -16.16
C PRO A 109 7.62 5.17 -14.87
N GLU A 110 8.85 5.66 -14.74
CA GLU A 110 9.32 6.57 -13.67
C GLU A 110 8.40 7.79 -13.48
N ALA A 111 7.85 8.32 -14.58
CA ALA A 111 6.90 9.44 -14.57
C ALA A 111 5.59 9.11 -13.82
N MET A 112 5.18 7.84 -13.81
CA MET A 112 3.99 7.39 -13.07
C MET A 112 4.31 7.16 -11.59
N ARG A 113 5.56 6.85 -11.24
CA ARG A 113 6.03 6.79 -9.84
C ARG A 113 6.00 8.16 -9.18
N GLN A 114 6.37 9.20 -9.94
CA GLN A 114 6.35 10.60 -9.49
C GLN A 114 4.94 11.19 -9.33
N GLN A 115 3.88 10.50 -9.77
CA GLN A 115 2.51 10.90 -9.43
C GLN A 115 2.21 10.77 -7.94
N PHE A 116 2.96 9.94 -7.21
CA PHE A 116 2.85 9.90 -5.75
C PHE A 116 3.56 11.13 -5.15
N PRO A 117 2.83 12.06 -4.49
CA PRO A 117 3.38 13.36 -4.11
C PRO A 117 4.54 13.35 -3.12
N PHE A 118 4.79 12.20 -2.48
CA PHE A 118 5.83 12.03 -1.46
C PHE A 118 6.92 11.02 -1.88
N TYR A 119 6.93 10.59 -3.14
CA TYR A 119 7.86 9.58 -3.64
C TYR A 119 9.31 10.01 -3.45
N ASN A 120 9.62 11.25 -3.81
CA ASN A 120 10.99 11.78 -3.74
C ASN A 120 11.49 11.86 -2.30
N GLU A 121 10.67 12.35 -1.38
CA GLU A 121 11.04 12.46 0.03
C GLU A 121 11.34 11.07 0.64
N LEU A 122 10.52 10.06 0.33
CA LEU A 122 10.76 8.68 0.77
C LEU A 122 11.99 8.07 0.10
N GLN A 123 12.15 8.27 -1.21
CA GLN A 123 13.33 7.83 -1.95
C GLN A 123 14.60 8.42 -1.34
N THR A 124 14.61 9.70 -1.00
CA THR A 124 15.74 10.36 -0.34
C THR A 124 16.08 9.68 0.98
N ILE A 125 15.09 9.40 1.84
CA ILE A 125 15.33 8.70 3.13
C ILE A 125 16.02 7.36 2.89
N PHE A 126 15.53 6.55 1.95
CA PHE A 126 16.09 5.23 1.67
C PHE A 126 17.47 5.28 1.00
N THR A 127 17.67 6.19 0.04
CA THR A 127 18.98 6.38 -0.61
C THR A 127 20.02 6.89 0.39
N SER A 128 19.66 7.85 1.25
CA SER A 128 20.55 8.32 2.32
C SER A 128 20.87 7.22 3.33
N ARG A 129 19.90 6.36 3.66
CA ARG A 129 20.14 5.18 4.51
C ARG A 129 21.13 4.22 3.87
N MET A 130 20.95 3.89 2.59
CA MET A 130 21.87 3.04 1.83
C MET A 130 23.28 3.62 1.81
N GLN A 131 23.41 4.92 1.54
CA GLN A 131 24.69 5.61 1.52
C GLN A 131 25.39 5.59 2.89
N ARG A 132 24.65 5.74 4.00
CA ARG A 132 25.21 5.63 5.35
C ARG A 132 25.75 4.22 5.64
N MET A 133 25.02 3.18 5.23
CA MET A 133 25.50 1.79 5.40
C MET A 133 26.79 1.55 4.60
N LEU A 134 26.85 1.99 3.34
CA LEU A 134 28.06 1.87 2.51
C LEU A 134 29.27 2.60 3.12
N ARG A 135 29.06 3.78 3.72
CA ARG A 135 30.13 4.51 4.44
C ARG A 135 30.59 3.76 5.69
N ALA A 136 29.66 3.21 6.48
CA ALA A 136 29.99 2.43 7.66
C ALA A 136 30.77 1.13 7.31
N GLU A 137 30.50 0.52 6.15
CA GLU A 137 31.29 -0.63 5.64
C GLU A 137 32.71 -0.22 5.22
N ALA A 138 32.87 0.94 4.59
CA ALA A 138 34.19 1.46 4.20
C ALA A 138 35.05 1.85 5.43
N GLU A 139 34.43 2.37 6.49
CA GLU A 139 35.09 2.72 7.75
C GLU A 139 35.30 1.50 8.67
N GLY A 140 34.40 0.51 8.62
CA GLY A 140 34.48 -0.76 9.35
C GLY A 140 35.39 -1.81 8.73
N ALA A 141 35.82 -1.65 7.47
CA ALA A 141 36.78 -2.53 6.80
C ALA A 141 38.18 -2.53 7.45
N ALA A 142 38.46 -1.61 8.38
CA ALA A 142 39.67 -1.63 9.21
C ALA A 142 39.57 -2.59 10.42
N ALA A 143 38.39 -3.13 10.75
CA ALA A 143 38.19 -4.03 11.88
C ALA A 143 37.29 -5.23 11.51
N THR A 144 37.95 -6.34 11.16
CA THR A 144 37.42 -7.72 11.08
C THR A 144 36.43 -8.05 9.96
N GLY A 145 36.86 -8.96 9.09
CA GLY A 145 36.12 -9.42 7.92
C GLY A 145 34.99 -10.42 8.19
N LEU A 146 34.14 -10.52 7.16
CA LEU A 146 33.08 -11.51 6.90
C LEU A 146 31.90 -11.53 7.87
N LYS A 147 30.78 -10.88 7.50
CA LYS A 147 29.47 -11.55 7.23
C LYS A 147 28.64 -10.69 6.26
N LYS A 148 28.41 -11.19 5.04
CA LYS A 148 27.36 -10.66 4.15
C LYS A 148 26.00 -10.94 4.78
N LYS A 149 25.33 -9.91 5.31
CA LYS A 149 23.91 -10.00 5.69
C LYS A 149 23.07 -9.47 4.53
N ALA A 150 22.25 -10.34 3.98
CA ALA A 150 21.23 -10.01 3.01
C ALA A 150 20.34 -8.86 3.52
N VAL A 151 20.02 -7.95 2.60
CA VAL A 151 19.12 -6.81 2.78
C VAL A 151 17.75 -7.31 3.23
N LYS A 152 17.48 -7.25 4.53
CA LYS A 152 16.11 -7.27 5.07
C LYS A 152 15.74 -5.82 5.31
N LEU A 153 15.01 -5.22 4.37
CA LEU A 153 14.25 -4.00 4.62
C LEU A 153 13.36 -4.31 5.81
N SER A 154 13.75 -3.81 6.98
CA SER A 154 13.09 -4.10 8.25
C SER A 154 11.64 -3.65 8.16
N SER A 155 10.76 -4.63 7.92
CA SER A 155 9.34 -4.52 8.18
C SER A 155 9.20 -4.25 9.68
N ASP A 156 8.69 -3.07 10.00
CA ASP A 156 8.31 -2.63 11.35
C ASP A 156 7.04 -3.38 11.79
N ASP A 157 7.12 -4.70 11.87
CA ASP A 157 6.08 -5.60 12.39
C ASP A 157 6.81 -6.68 13.18
N GLU A 158 6.88 -6.48 14.51
CA GLU A 158 6.85 -7.47 15.58
C GLU A 158 7.18 -6.71 16.89
N ASP A 159 6.17 -6.12 17.54
CA ASP A 159 6.28 -5.75 18.96
C ASP A 159 4.89 -5.99 19.58
N GLU A 160 4.55 -7.28 19.73
CA GLU A 160 3.50 -7.70 20.64
C GLU A 160 3.99 -7.51 22.09
N ASN A 161 3.09 -6.92 22.86
CA ASN A 161 3.26 -6.49 24.24
C ASN A 161 3.44 -7.69 25.20
N GLU A 162 4.64 -7.89 25.74
CA GLU A 162 4.85 -8.69 26.95
C GLU A 162 5.23 -7.79 28.14
N GLU A 163 4.27 -7.60 29.05
CA GLU A 163 4.52 -7.10 30.40
C GLU A 163 5.29 -8.16 31.20
N ILE A 164 6.56 -7.89 31.50
CA ILE A 164 7.35 -8.67 32.46
C ILE A 164 7.10 -8.10 33.85
N ILE A 165 6.33 -8.83 34.66
CA ILE A 165 6.25 -8.64 36.10
C ILE A 165 7.59 -9.12 36.70
N GLU A 166 8.26 -8.21 37.40
CA GLU A 166 9.50 -8.47 38.14
C GLU A 166 9.29 -9.50 39.26
N GLY A 167 10.22 -10.45 39.34
CA GLY A 167 10.32 -11.41 40.44
C GLY A 167 11.75 -11.90 40.62
N GLU A 168 12.41 -11.40 41.65
CA GLU A 168 13.76 -11.73 42.11
C GLU A 168 14.05 -13.23 42.27
N LYS A 169 15.31 -13.61 42.01
CA LYS A 169 16.22 -14.52 42.76
C LYS A 169 17.25 -15.06 41.76
N GLY A 170 18.54 -14.71 41.83
CA GLY A 170 19.45 -15.04 42.92
C GLY A 170 20.12 -16.40 42.63
N GLY A 171 21.34 -16.42 42.07
CA GLY A 171 22.01 -17.67 41.68
C GLY A 171 23.49 -17.54 41.31
N ILE A 172 24.34 -17.77 42.30
CA ILE A 172 25.81 -17.71 42.35
C ILE A 172 26.56 -18.65 41.36
N ARG A 173 27.61 -18.10 40.73
CA ARG A 173 28.95 -18.62 40.35
C ARG A 173 29.14 -20.14 40.12
N LYS A 174 29.90 -20.48 39.05
CA LYS A 174 31.04 -21.42 39.10
C LYS A 174 32.00 -21.21 37.90
N LYS A 175 33.14 -20.57 38.18
CA LYS A 175 34.36 -20.69 37.37
C LYS A 175 34.97 -22.05 37.68
N LEU A 176 35.23 -22.88 36.68
CA LEU A 176 36.05 -24.09 36.82
C LEU A 176 37.34 -23.97 36.00
N LYS A 177 38.36 -24.57 36.59
CA LYS A 177 39.79 -24.32 36.49
C LYS A 177 40.43 -25.14 35.36
N LYS A 178 41.48 -24.54 34.78
CA LYS A 178 42.50 -25.10 33.90
C LYS A 178 43.00 -26.48 34.37
N SER A 179 43.03 -27.46 33.46
CA SER A 179 43.88 -28.64 33.56
C SER A 179 44.67 -28.81 32.25
N LYS A 180 45.96 -29.10 32.42
CA LYS A 180 46.98 -29.29 31.40
C LYS A 180 47.24 -30.79 31.33
N THR A 181 47.09 -31.40 30.15
CA THR A 181 47.74 -32.69 29.83
C THR A 181 48.10 -32.70 28.35
N THR A 182 49.39 -32.89 28.11
CA THR A 182 50.03 -33.18 26.84
C THR A 182 49.92 -34.68 26.52
N GLY A 183 49.72 -35.03 25.25
CA GLY A 183 50.18 -36.31 24.69
C GLY A 183 49.23 -37.05 23.74
N GLY A 184 49.54 -37.02 22.43
CA GLY A 184 49.69 -38.23 21.60
C GLY A 184 48.47 -38.89 20.93
N THR A 185 48.12 -38.40 19.74
CA THR A 185 47.84 -39.10 18.46
C THR A 185 47.08 -40.44 18.40
N SER A 186 45.92 -40.44 17.71
CA SER A 186 45.59 -41.42 16.64
C SER A 186 44.47 -40.87 15.72
N GLY A 187 44.87 -40.26 14.60
CA GLY A 187 43.96 -39.72 13.59
C GLY A 187 43.65 -40.77 12.53
N SER A 188 42.46 -41.38 12.60
CA SER A 188 41.89 -42.16 11.49
C SER A 188 40.34 -42.12 11.42
N GLY A 189 39.64 -41.71 12.48
CA GLY A 189 38.17 -41.50 12.45
C GLY A 189 37.68 -40.11 12.03
N ASN A 190 38.60 -39.15 11.83
CA ASN A 190 38.25 -37.72 11.75
C ASN A 190 37.67 -37.29 10.39
N ILE A 191 37.95 -38.04 9.31
CA ILE A 191 37.52 -37.70 7.95
C ILE A 191 36.04 -38.05 7.75
N ASN A 192 35.58 -39.17 8.33
CA ASN A 192 34.18 -39.58 8.29
C ASN A 192 33.30 -38.62 9.11
N SER A 193 33.77 -38.21 10.30
CA SER A 193 33.05 -37.24 11.15
C SER A 193 32.97 -35.83 10.54
N LEU A 194 34.02 -35.37 9.85
CA LEU A 194 33.97 -34.09 9.14
C LEU A 194 33.05 -34.16 7.92
N LYS A 195 33.07 -35.28 7.19
CA LYS A 195 32.18 -35.54 6.06
C LYS A 195 30.72 -35.57 6.50
N GLU A 196 30.43 -36.24 7.61
CA GLU A 196 29.10 -36.31 8.24
C GLU A 196 28.63 -34.92 8.72
N CYS A 197 29.52 -34.13 9.33
CA CYS A 197 29.21 -32.75 9.74
C CYS A 197 28.92 -31.83 8.53
N LEU A 198 29.61 -32.03 7.40
CA LEU A 198 29.37 -31.29 6.16
C LEU A 198 28.05 -31.72 5.50
N GLU A 199 27.75 -33.02 5.49
CA GLU A 199 26.47 -33.59 5.06
C GLU A 199 25.30 -33.08 5.93
N ASP A 200 25.48 -32.99 7.24
CA ASP A 200 24.51 -32.39 8.16
C ASP A 200 24.34 -30.88 7.93
N PHE A 201 25.43 -30.15 7.71
CA PHE A 201 25.37 -28.72 7.39
C PHE A 201 24.61 -28.46 6.09
N THR A 202 24.89 -29.24 5.04
CA THR A 202 24.19 -29.13 3.76
C THR A 202 22.71 -29.50 3.87
N LYS A 203 22.37 -30.53 4.65
CA LYS A 203 20.99 -30.90 4.96
C LYS A 203 20.27 -29.81 5.76
N GLN A 204 20.95 -29.19 6.73
CA GLN A 204 20.42 -28.11 7.55
C GLN A 204 20.23 -26.82 6.74
N GLN A 205 21.14 -26.54 5.80
CA GLN A 205 21.00 -25.44 4.84
C GLN A 205 19.78 -25.65 3.94
N MET A 206 19.61 -26.86 3.39
CA MET A 206 18.47 -27.22 2.52
C MET A 206 17.13 -27.14 3.26
N GLN A 207 17.08 -27.57 4.53
CA GLN A 207 15.88 -27.45 5.37
C GLN A 207 15.50 -26.00 5.64
N MET A 208 16.49 -25.15 5.95
CA MET A 208 16.24 -23.72 6.09
C MET A 208 15.74 -23.14 4.77
N GLU A 209 16.41 -23.38 3.65
CA GLU A 209 16.00 -22.86 2.34
C GLU A 209 14.59 -23.31 1.96
N MET A 210 14.20 -24.55 2.28
CA MET A 210 12.85 -25.06 2.09
C MET A 210 11.83 -24.30 2.94
N GLN A 211 12.11 -24.06 4.23
CA GLN A 211 11.23 -23.26 5.09
C GLN A 211 11.14 -21.80 4.60
N TRP A 212 12.24 -21.19 4.16
CA TRP A 212 12.21 -19.85 3.57
C TRP A 212 11.38 -19.81 2.29
N ARG A 213 11.49 -20.84 1.44
CA ARG A 213 10.71 -20.99 0.20
C ARG A 213 9.23 -21.15 0.48
N GLU A 214 8.86 -22.00 1.45
CA GLU A 214 7.47 -22.22 1.87
C GLU A 214 6.86 -20.96 2.48
N VAL A 215 7.59 -20.27 3.37
CA VAL A 215 7.12 -18.99 3.95
C VAL A 215 6.93 -17.93 2.87
N PHE A 216 7.84 -17.87 1.89
CA PHE A 216 7.73 -16.95 0.77
C PHE A 216 6.52 -17.28 -0.14
N GLU A 217 6.35 -18.55 -0.50
CA GLU A 217 5.21 -19.02 -1.29
C GLU A 217 3.88 -18.85 -0.55
N ALA A 218 3.84 -19.10 0.76
CA ALA A 218 2.66 -18.84 1.58
C ALA A 218 2.29 -17.34 1.57
N ARG A 219 3.28 -16.46 1.71
CA ARG A 219 3.08 -15.00 1.62
C ARG A 219 2.57 -14.59 0.24
N GLU A 220 3.02 -15.25 -0.82
CA GLU A 220 2.56 -15.01 -2.19
C GLU A 220 1.14 -15.54 -2.42
N ASN A 221 0.85 -16.76 -1.99
CA ASN A 221 -0.49 -17.36 -2.05
C ASN A 221 -1.50 -16.53 -1.26
N GLU A 222 -1.11 -15.98 -0.12
CA GLU A 222 -1.95 -15.07 0.67
C GLU A 222 -2.25 -13.77 -0.10
N ARG A 223 -1.30 -13.24 -0.89
CA ARG A 223 -1.55 -12.11 -1.79
C ARG A 223 -2.50 -12.49 -2.92
N MET A 224 -2.27 -13.64 -3.57
CA MET A 224 -3.10 -14.13 -4.66
C MET A 224 -4.54 -14.39 -4.21
N MET A 225 -4.74 -14.99 -3.03
CA MET A 225 -6.07 -15.23 -2.45
C MET A 225 -6.80 -13.93 -2.16
N ARG A 226 -6.13 -12.95 -1.51
CA ARG A 226 -6.73 -11.63 -1.26
C ARG A 226 -7.08 -10.92 -2.56
N GLU A 227 -6.23 -11.01 -3.58
CA GLU A 227 -6.50 -10.44 -4.90
C GLU A 227 -7.68 -11.14 -5.60
N MET A 228 -7.76 -12.47 -5.51
CA MET A 228 -8.86 -13.25 -6.08
C MET A 228 -10.20 -12.92 -5.40
N GLU A 229 -10.21 -12.80 -4.07
CA GLU A 229 -11.38 -12.37 -3.30
C GLU A 229 -11.79 -10.95 -3.66
N TRP A 230 -10.83 -10.04 -3.79
CA TRP A 230 -11.09 -8.67 -4.24
C TRP A 230 -11.68 -8.64 -5.66
N ARG A 231 -11.11 -9.38 -6.60
CA ARG A 231 -11.66 -9.52 -7.96
C ARG A 231 -13.08 -10.11 -7.94
N ARG A 232 -13.33 -11.13 -7.12
CA ARG A 232 -14.64 -11.76 -6.99
C ARG A 232 -15.69 -10.81 -6.43
N THR A 233 -15.34 -10.06 -5.39
CA THR A 233 -16.24 -9.08 -4.77
C THR A 233 -16.53 -7.92 -5.72
N MET A 234 -15.52 -7.41 -6.44
CA MET A 234 -15.69 -6.38 -7.47
C MET A 234 -16.60 -6.86 -8.61
N ASN A 235 -16.36 -8.06 -9.15
CA ASN A 235 -17.22 -8.64 -10.18
C ASN A 235 -18.66 -8.82 -9.72
N LYS A 236 -18.88 -9.17 -8.44
CA LYS A 236 -20.22 -9.27 -7.87
C LYS A 236 -20.93 -7.91 -7.85
N LEU A 237 -20.25 -6.86 -7.37
CA LEU A 237 -20.82 -5.51 -7.33
C LEU A 237 -21.17 -4.99 -8.73
N GLU A 238 -20.31 -5.22 -9.73
CA GLU A 238 -20.57 -4.82 -11.11
C GLU A 238 -21.76 -5.59 -11.69
N ASN A 239 -21.84 -6.91 -11.47
CA ASN A 239 -22.99 -7.71 -11.88
C ASN A 239 -24.28 -7.25 -11.22
N ASP A 240 -24.25 -6.94 -9.92
CA ASP A 240 -25.42 -6.43 -9.19
C ASP A 240 -25.89 -5.09 -9.78
N ARG A 241 -24.94 -4.20 -10.13
CA ARG A 241 -25.24 -2.93 -10.83
C ARG A 241 -25.93 -3.18 -12.18
N ILE A 242 -25.35 -4.06 -13.01
CA ILE A 242 -25.88 -4.41 -14.33
C ILE A 242 -27.29 -5.00 -14.23
N VAL A 243 -27.51 -5.89 -13.25
CA VAL A 243 -28.84 -6.50 -13.02
C VAL A 243 -29.86 -5.44 -12.60
N MET A 244 -29.50 -4.52 -11.70
CA MET A 244 -30.38 -3.44 -11.28
C MET A 244 -30.72 -2.49 -12.43
N GLU A 245 -29.73 -2.14 -13.27
CA GLU A 245 -29.94 -1.31 -14.45
C GLU A 245 -30.84 -2.01 -15.48
N ARG A 246 -30.63 -3.31 -15.72
CA ARG A 246 -31.49 -4.12 -16.60
C ARG A 246 -32.93 -4.16 -16.08
N ARG A 247 -33.13 -4.42 -14.78
CA ARG A 247 -34.47 -4.42 -14.15
C ARG A 247 -35.14 -3.05 -14.20
N TRP A 248 -34.38 -1.97 -14.11
CA TRP A 248 -34.91 -0.63 -14.26
C TRP A 248 -35.36 -0.38 -15.71
N ARG A 249 -34.51 -0.69 -16.69
CA ARG A 249 -34.82 -0.55 -18.11
C ARG A 249 -36.05 -1.35 -18.52
N GLU A 250 -36.19 -2.58 -18.04
CA GLU A 250 -37.35 -3.42 -18.31
C GLU A 250 -38.64 -2.84 -17.73
N ARG A 251 -38.61 -2.33 -16.49
CA ARG A 251 -39.77 -1.62 -15.90
C ARG A 251 -40.12 -0.35 -16.68
N GLU A 252 -39.11 0.37 -17.17
CA GLU A 252 -39.29 1.57 -17.97
C GLU A 252 -39.94 1.26 -19.31
N GLU A 253 -39.46 0.21 -19.98
CA GLU A 253 -40.02 -0.28 -21.23
C GLU A 253 -41.45 -0.78 -21.05
N GLN A 254 -41.75 -1.48 -19.96
CA GLN A 254 -43.13 -1.84 -19.63
C GLN A 254 -44.04 -0.61 -19.44
N ARG A 255 -43.53 0.48 -18.86
CA ARG A 255 -44.30 1.74 -18.79
C ARG A 255 -44.52 2.32 -20.18
N ARG A 256 -43.47 2.37 -21.00
CA ARG A 256 -43.52 2.87 -22.38
C ARG A 256 -44.51 2.08 -23.23
N VAL A 257 -44.46 0.75 -23.20
CA VAL A 257 -45.40 -0.14 -23.92
C VAL A 257 -46.85 0.09 -23.46
N ARG A 258 -47.09 0.28 -22.15
CA ARG A 258 -48.44 0.60 -21.66
C ARG A 258 -48.94 1.96 -22.15
N GLU A 259 -48.05 2.94 -22.28
CA GLU A 259 -48.39 4.27 -22.81
C GLU A 259 -48.63 4.22 -24.31
N GLU A 260 -47.79 3.51 -25.06
CA GLU A 260 -47.91 3.26 -26.50
C GLU A 260 -49.23 2.55 -26.81
N ALA A 261 -49.58 1.48 -26.10
CA ALA A 261 -50.87 0.80 -26.27
C ALA A 261 -52.08 1.71 -25.95
N ARG A 262 -51.92 2.73 -25.09
CA ARG A 262 -52.97 3.74 -24.88
C ARG A 262 -53.01 4.75 -26.03
N ALA A 263 -51.85 5.16 -26.55
CA ALA A 263 -51.76 6.03 -27.72
C ALA A 263 -52.36 5.35 -28.95
N GLU A 264 -51.99 4.11 -29.25
CA GLU A 264 -52.56 3.31 -30.34
C GLU A 264 -54.08 3.20 -30.26
N ARG A 265 -54.64 2.98 -29.06
CA ARG A 265 -56.09 2.98 -28.87
C ARG A 265 -56.71 4.33 -29.20
N ARG A 266 -56.08 5.45 -28.80
CA ARG A 266 -56.55 6.79 -29.17
C ARG A 266 -56.47 7.01 -30.67
N ASP A 267 -55.36 6.65 -31.29
CA ASP A 267 -55.12 6.82 -32.73
C ASP A 267 -56.08 5.96 -33.57
N ALA A 268 -56.38 4.74 -33.11
CA ALA A 268 -57.37 3.86 -33.74
C ALA A 268 -58.78 4.47 -33.68
N LEU A 269 -59.16 5.07 -32.55
CA LEU A 269 -60.44 5.77 -32.41
C LEU A 269 -60.52 7.00 -33.32
N ILE A 270 -59.48 7.84 -33.33
CA ILE A 270 -59.38 9.00 -34.23
C ILE A 270 -59.51 8.56 -35.69
N THR A 271 -58.77 7.54 -36.08
CA THR A 271 -58.80 6.97 -37.43
C THR A 271 -60.20 6.44 -37.78
N ALA A 272 -60.86 5.75 -36.85
CA ALA A 272 -62.22 5.26 -37.05
C ALA A 272 -63.23 6.40 -37.23
N LEU A 273 -63.11 7.48 -36.46
CA LEU A 273 -63.96 8.68 -36.58
C LEU A 273 -63.74 9.40 -37.91
N LEU A 274 -62.48 9.64 -38.30
CA LEU A 274 -62.13 10.25 -39.59
C LEU A 274 -62.67 9.42 -40.77
N ASN A 275 -62.60 8.09 -40.66
CA ASN A 275 -63.15 7.18 -41.67
C ASN A 275 -64.69 7.19 -41.74
N LYS A 276 -65.39 7.57 -40.66
CA LYS A 276 -66.85 7.75 -40.68
C LYS A 276 -67.23 9.09 -41.32
N LEU A 277 -66.58 10.18 -40.92
CA LEU A 277 -66.82 11.51 -41.50
C LEU A 277 -66.60 11.51 -43.02
N ARG A 278 -65.52 10.90 -43.50
CA ARG A 278 -65.25 10.75 -44.93
C ARG A 278 -66.32 9.95 -45.70
N ARG A 279 -67.05 9.07 -45.00
CA ARG A 279 -68.15 8.28 -45.61
C ARG A 279 -69.49 9.00 -45.56
N GLU A 280 -69.64 10.03 -44.72
CA GLU A 280 -70.84 10.88 -44.64
C GLU A 280 -70.77 12.07 -45.62
N GLU A 281 -69.58 12.41 -46.13
CA GLU A 281 -69.36 13.46 -47.15
C GLU A 281 -69.50 12.98 -48.61
N ILE A 282 -69.81 11.70 -48.85
CA ILE A 282 -70.08 11.10 -50.18
C ILE A 282 -71.53 10.66 -50.24
#